data_AF-A0A7V5XE14-F1
#
_entry.id   AF-A0A7V5XE14-F1
#
_cell.length_a   1.000
_cell.length_b   1.000
_cell.length_c   1.000
_cell.angle_alpha   90.00
_cell.angle_beta   90.00
_cell.angle_gamma   90.00
#
_symmetry.space_group_name_H-M   'P 1'
#
loop_
_entity.id
_entity.type
_entity.pdbx_description
1 polymer ?
#
loop_
_entity_poly.entity_id
_entity_poly.type
_entity_poly.pdbx_seq_one_letter_code
_entity_poly.pdbx_strand_id
1 'polypeptide(L)'
;MKIAVQGGANLDVSDQAFGARVNEALIHQVVTAHRAGARAGTKAQKNRSDVRGGGAKPWRQKGTGRARAGTSRSPIWIGGGRAFAARPRDFEQKVNRKMYRAAMRSILSGLVNEERLIVVDKLAVEQPKTRELVALLDALGLDRVLIVVDSYDTNLCLAARNLPDVDILDLREVNPVSLLKFPKVLATVDAIKGLEARLS
;
A
#
# COMPACT_ATOMS: atom_id res chain seq x y z
N MET A 1 -3.39 -22.97 -16.64
CA MET A 1 -3.31 -23.50 -15.25
C MET A 1 -4.73 -23.69 -14.74
N LYS A 2 -4.96 -24.68 -13.87
CA LYS A 2 -6.28 -24.92 -13.24
C LYS A 2 -6.24 -24.49 -11.78
N ILE A 3 -7.16 -23.63 -11.38
CA ILE A 3 -7.37 -23.25 -9.98
C ILE A 3 -8.65 -23.91 -9.48
N ALA A 4 -8.59 -24.56 -8.32
CA ALA A 4 -9.76 -25.18 -7.71
C ALA A 4 -10.72 -24.11 -7.18
N VAL A 5 -11.99 -24.21 -7.55
CA VAL A 5 -13.07 -23.37 -7.01
C VAL A 5 -13.75 -24.15 -5.89
N GLN A 6 -13.90 -23.52 -4.72
CA GLN A 6 -14.58 -24.14 -3.59
C GLN A 6 -16.03 -24.43 -3.95
N GLY A 7 -16.41 -25.71 -3.91
CA GLY A 7 -17.77 -26.18 -4.24
C GLY A 7 -18.13 -26.18 -5.73
N GLY A 8 -17.17 -26.01 -6.64
CA GLY A 8 -17.42 -25.89 -8.09
C GLY A 8 -16.42 -26.63 -8.98
N ALA A 9 -16.55 -26.42 -10.29
CA ALA A 9 -15.59 -26.92 -11.28
C ALA A 9 -14.29 -26.11 -11.25
N ASN A 10 -13.17 -26.73 -11.63
CA ASN A 10 -11.89 -26.05 -11.75
C ASN A 10 -11.97 -24.90 -12.77
N LEU A 11 -11.40 -23.76 -12.42
CA LEU A 11 -11.29 -22.60 -13.30
C LEU A 11 -9.98 -22.68 -14.09
N ASP A 12 -10.10 -22.71 -15.41
CA ASP A 12 -8.95 -22.56 -16.31
C ASP A 12 -8.53 -21.09 -16.40
N VAL A 13 -7.28 -20.81 -16.06
CA VAL A 13 -6.67 -19.47 -16.09
C VAL A 13 -5.34 -19.48 -16.86
N SER A 14 -4.95 -18.32 -17.39
CA SER A 14 -3.70 -18.11 -18.11
C SER A 14 -2.46 -18.39 -17.27
N ASP A 15 -1.57 -19.23 -17.80
CA ASP A 15 -0.25 -19.51 -17.21
C ASP A 15 0.61 -18.25 -17.13
N GLN A 16 0.41 -17.27 -18.03
CA GLN A 16 1.16 -16.03 -18.00
C GLN A 16 0.83 -15.18 -16.76
N ALA A 17 -0.41 -15.25 -16.28
CA ALA A 17 -0.90 -14.45 -15.16
C ALA A 17 -0.66 -15.14 -13.81
N PHE A 18 -0.88 -16.46 -13.73
CA PHE A 18 -0.89 -17.24 -12.48
C PHE A 18 0.20 -18.32 -12.39
N GLY A 19 0.92 -18.60 -13.49
CA GLY A 19 2.01 -19.59 -13.56
C GLY A 19 3.38 -18.96 -13.84
N ALA A 20 3.54 -17.65 -13.61
CA ALA A 20 4.80 -16.97 -13.83
C ALA A 20 5.83 -17.32 -12.74
N ARG A 21 7.11 -17.37 -13.11
CA ARG A 21 8.20 -17.57 -12.14
C ARG A 21 8.19 -16.44 -11.10
N VAL A 22 8.21 -16.83 -9.83
CA VAL A 22 8.27 -15.88 -8.71
C VAL A 22 9.63 -15.16 -8.71
N ASN A 23 9.60 -13.82 -8.71
CA ASN A 23 10.75 -12.94 -8.64
C ASN A 23 10.64 -12.03 -7.41
N GLU A 24 11.19 -12.49 -6.29
CA GLU A 24 11.13 -11.80 -4.99
C GLU A 24 11.76 -10.41 -5.02
N ALA A 25 12.89 -10.23 -5.73
CA ALA A 25 13.57 -8.94 -5.82
C ALA A 25 12.68 -7.88 -6.50
N LEU A 26 11.97 -8.27 -7.56
CA LEU A 26 11.04 -7.39 -8.26
C LEU A 26 9.82 -7.07 -7.39
N ILE A 27 9.28 -8.06 -6.67
CA ILE A 27 8.18 -7.85 -5.70
C ILE A 27 8.61 -6.84 -4.65
N HIS A 28 9.77 -7.04 -4.02
CA HIS A 28 10.30 -6.15 -2.99
C HIS A 28 10.46 -4.72 -3.50
N GLN A 29 11.00 -4.53 -4.71
CA GLN A 29 11.17 -3.21 -5.31
C GLN A 29 9.83 -2.50 -5.51
N VAL A 30 8.82 -3.20 -6.04
CA VAL A 30 7.49 -2.60 -6.28
C VAL A 30 6.76 -2.30 -4.98
N VAL A 31 6.83 -3.20 -3.99
CA VAL A 31 6.26 -2.98 -2.65
C VAL A 31 6.91 -1.78 -1.97
N THR A 32 8.24 -1.67 -2.04
CA THR A 32 8.98 -0.54 -1.47
C THR A 32 8.57 0.77 -2.12
N ALA A 33 8.49 0.80 -3.45
CA ALA A 33 8.06 1.97 -4.20
C ALA A 33 6.62 2.38 -3.84
N HIS A 34 5.70 1.41 -3.74
CA HIS A 34 4.31 1.66 -3.36
C HIS A 34 4.20 2.25 -1.94
N ARG A 35 4.91 1.66 -0.96
CA ARG A 35 4.94 2.16 0.42
C ARG A 35 5.62 3.52 0.54
N ALA A 36 6.61 3.82 -0.31
CA ALA A 36 7.25 5.12 -0.36
C ALA A 36 6.28 6.21 -0.87
N GLY A 37 5.54 5.93 -1.95
CA GLY A 37 4.54 6.83 -2.51
C GLY A 37 3.35 7.12 -1.58
N ALA A 38 3.01 6.20 -0.67
CA ALA A 38 1.97 6.40 0.33
C ALA A 38 2.31 7.44 1.43
N ARG A 39 3.53 7.98 1.44
CA ARG A 39 3.98 8.94 2.46
C ARG A 39 3.55 10.36 2.10
N ALA A 40 2.85 11.04 3.01
CA ALA A 40 2.38 12.41 2.80
C ALA A 40 3.49 13.46 2.63
N GLY A 41 4.67 13.24 3.22
CA GLY A 41 5.83 14.13 3.07
C GLY A 41 5.66 15.57 3.57
N THR A 42 4.70 15.85 4.44
CA THR A 42 4.31 17.19 4.91
C THR A 42 5.20 17.80 6.00
N LYS A 43 6.42 17.29 6.20
CA LYS A 43 7.33 17.77 7.25
C LYS A 43 8.05 19.05 6.80
N ALA A 44 7.87 20.14 7.53
CA ALA A 44 8.57 21.40 7.29
C ALA A 44 9.19 21.98 8.56
N GLN A 45 10.35 22.62 8.42
CA GLN A 45 11.00 23.40 9.47
C GLN A 45 11.53 24.71 8.87
N LYS A 46 11.55 25.78 9.67
CA LYS A 46 12.10 27.06 9.23
C LYS A 46 13.62 27.00 9.25
N ASN A 47 14.24 27.25 8.11
CA ASN A 47 15.68 27.49 8.05
C ASN A 47 16.00 28.93 8.53
N ARG A 48 17.28 29.32 8.48
CA ARG A 48 17.73 30.68 8.87
C ARG A 48 17.02 31.82 8.11
N SER A 49 16.71 31.64 6.81
CA SER A 49 16.05 32.68 6.00
C SER A 49 14.56 32.79 6.29
N ASP A 50 13.92 31.69 6.66
CA ASP A 50 12.47 31.59 6.84
C ASP A 50 12.01 32.03 8.24
N VAL A 51 12.94 32.15 9.20
CA VAL A 51 12.66 32.72 10.52
C VAL A 51 12.55 34.25 10.43
N ARG A 52 11.48 34.81 11.00
CA ARG A 52 11.24 36.26 11.08
C ARG A 52 12.29 36.92 11.99
N GLY A 53 12.80 38.08 11.58
CA GLY A 53 13.79 38.88 12.34
C GLY A 53 15.15 38.93 11.67
N GLY A 54 16.20 39.27 12.41
CA GLY A 54 17.57 39.44 11.89
C GLY A 54 17.73 40.68 11.01
N GLY A 55 18.66 40.62 10.03
CA GLY A 55 18.95 41.73 9.10
C GLY A 55 20.13 42.60 9.55
N ALA A 56 20.12 43.04 10.82
CA ALA A 56 21.26 43.72 11.41
C ALA A 56 22.23 42.71 12.06
N LYS A 57 23.53 43.04 12.01
CA LYS A 57 24.56 42.30 12.74
C LYS A 57 24.38 42.56 14.24
N PRO A 58 24.36 41.53 15.11
CA PRO A 58 24.14 41.72 16.55
C PRO A 58 25.14 42.67 17.22
N TRP A 59 26.41 42.69 16.76
CA TRP A 59 27.43 43.63 17.20
C TRP A 59 28.57 43.76 16.18
N ARG A 60 29.41 44.79 16.33
CA ARG A 60 30.60 45.04 15.50
C ARG A 60 31.60 43.86 15.51
N GLN A 61 32.40 43.71 14.45
CA GLN A 61 33.27 42.53 14.24
C GLN A 61 34.36 42.34 15.31
N LYS A 62 34.82 43.43 15.95
CA LYS A 62 35.89 43.45 16.95
C LYS A 62 35.61 44.51 18.03
N GLY A 63 36.32 44.44 19.15
CA GLY A 63 36.28 45.47 20.21
C GLY A 63 35.09 45.36 21.17
N THR A 64 34.43 44.20 21.27
CA THR A 64 33.31 43.96 22.22
C THR A 64 33.60 42.87 23.25
N GLY A 65 34.72 42.15 23.14
CA GLY A 65 35.04 40.99 23.99
C GLY A 65 34.15 39.75 23.80
N ARG A 66 33.13 39.82 22.92
CA ARG A 66 32.19 38.72 22.64
C ARG A 66 32.64 37.91 21.41
N ALA A 67 32.19 36.66 21.32
CA ALA A 67 32.34 35.84 20.12
C ALA A 67 31.75 36.55 18.88
N ARG A 68 32.22 36.24 17.67
CA ARG A 68 31.71 36.90 16.45
C ARG A 68 30.36 36.33 16.05
N ALA A 69 29.37 37.19 15.80
CA ALA A 69 28.05 36.79 15.31
C ALA A 69 27.65 37.59 14.06
N GLY A 70 27.11 36.89 13.06
CA GLY A 70 26.62 37.50 11.82
C GLY A 70 25.13 37.85 11.86
N THR A 71 24.31 37.06 12.55
CA THR A 71 22.86 37.27 12.65
C THR A 71 22.30 36.57 13.91
N SER A 72 21.26 37.13 14.50
CA SER A 72 20.50 36.51 15.59
C SER A 72 19.64 35.32 15.16
N ARG A 73 19.43 35.12 13.85
CA ARG A 73 18.66 33.98 13.30
C ARG A 73 19.50 32.71 13.10
N SER A 74 20.77 32.73 13.47
CA SER A 74 21.68 31.59 13.25
C SER A 74 21.25 30.37 14.10
N PRO A 75 21.48 29.13 13.64
CA PRO A 75 21.06 27.92 14.37
C PRO A 75 21.62 27.76 15.78
N ILE A 76 22.69 28.48 16.11
CA ILE A 76 23.30 28.48 17.45
C ILE A 76 22.50 29.31 18.46
N TRP A 77 21.57 30.15 18.00
CA TRP A 77 20.77 31.05 18.84
C TRP A 77 19.43 30.42 19.19
N ILE A 78 18.94 30.71 20.40
CA ILE A 78 17.57 30.41 20.82
C ILE A 78 16.60 31.19 19.92
N GLY A 79 15.62 30.50 19.34
CA GLY A 79 14.69 31.10 18.36
C GLY A 79 15.28 31.30 16.96
N GLY A 80 16.53 30.86 16.73
CA GLY A 80 17.16 30.82 15.40
C GLY A 80 16.59 29.74 14.49
N GLY A 81 16.92 29.80 13.19
CA GLY A 81 16.49 28.81 12.22
C GLY A 81 17.27 27.50 12.33
N ARG A 82 16.68 26.38 11.88
CA ARG A 82 17.33 25.07 11.98
C ARG A 82 18.34 24.83 10.86
N ALA A 83 19.50 24.26 11.19
CA ALA A 83 20.43 23.72 10.20
C ALA A 83 19.84 22.44 9.57
N PHE A 84 19.99 22.28 8.24
CA PHE A 84 19.37 21.18 7.48
C PHE A 84 17.87 21.00 7.78
N ALA A 85 17.15 22.13 7.77
CA ALA A 85 15.72 22.15 8.01
C ALA A 85 14.99 21.20 7.05
N ALA A 86 14.11 20.36 7.60
CA ALA A 86 13.26 19.50 6.79
C ALA A 86 12.37 20.35 5.87
N ARG A 87 12.22 19.90 4.63
CA ARG A 87 11.30 20.48 3.66
C ARG A 87 10.29 19.45 3.20
N PRO A 88 9.06 19.87 2.86
CA PRO A 88 8.12 19.01 2.20
C PRO A 88 8.75 18.42 0.93
N ARG A 89 8.55 17.12 0.71
CA ARG A 89 9.08 16.44 -0.46
C ARG A 89 8.17 15.30 -0.87
N ASP A 90 8.26 14.97 -2.15
CA ASP A 90 7.70 13.75 -2.70
C ASP A 90 8.62 12.55 -2.42
N PHE A 91 8.02 11.41 -2.12
CA PHE A 91 8.69 10.13 -1.89
C PHE A 91 8.39 9.12 -3.00
N GLU A 92 7.62 9.50 -4.02
CA GLU A 92 7.29 8.64 -5.16
C GLU A 92 8.55 8.12 -5.84
N GLN A 93 8.53 6.82 -6.13
CA GLN A 93 9.56 6.14 -6.91
C GLN A 93 8.90 5.57 -8.16
N LYS A 94 9.36 6.03 -9.33
CA LYS A 94 8.81 5.59 -10.61
C LYS A 94 9.06 4.10 -10.83
N VAL A 95 7.99 3.35 -11.08
CA VAL A 95 8.04 1.95 -11.52
C VAL A 95 7.51 1.86 -12.95
N ASN A 96 8.27 1.20 -13.83
CA ASN A 96 7.83 1.00 -15.21
C ASN A 96 6.61 0.06 -15.26
N ARG A 97 5.65 0.35 -16.16
CA ARG A 97 4.40 -0.44 -16.29
C ARG A 97 4.64 -1.93 -16.48
N LYS A 98 5.65 -2.31 -17.28
CA LYS A 98 6.03 -3.71 -17.50
C LYS A 98 6.56 -4.38 -16.22
N MET A 99 7.36 -3.66 -15.44
CA MET A 99 7.87 -4.13 -14.14
C MET A 99 6.73 -4.34 -13.15
N TYR A 100 5.79 -3.39 -13.08
CA TYR A 100 4.63 -3.51 -12.19
C TYR A 100 3.77 -4.73 -12.54
N ARG A 101 3.44 -4.91 -13.83
CA ARG A 101 2.69 -6.10 -14.29
C ARG A 101 3.42 -7.41 -13.99
N ALA A 102 4.73 -7.46 -14.25
CA ALA A 102 5.54 -8.64 -13.92
C ALA A 102 5.57 -8.93 -12.41
N ALA A 103 5.64 -7.91 -11.56
CA ALA A 103 5.55 -8.06 -10.12
C ALA A 103 4.18 -8.61 -9.68
N MET A 104 3.09 -8.08 -10.23
CA MET A 104 1.74 -8.55 -9.92
C MET A 104 1.53 -10.02 -10.35
N ARG A 105 1.98 -10.40 -11.55
CA ARG A 105 1.97 -11.80 -12.01
C ARG A 105 2.76 -12.70 -11.06
N SER A 106 3.94 -12.24 -10.65
CA SER A 106 4.79 -12.94 -9.69
C SER A 106 4.13 -13.12 -8.32
N ILE A 107 3.39 -12.12 -7.83
CA ILE A 107 2.65 -12.20 -6.56
C ILE A 107 1.50 -13.21 -6.69
N LEU A 108 0.68 -13.11 -7.74
CA LEU A 108 -0.44 -14.03 -7.94
C LEU A 108 0.04 -15.47 -8.10
N SER A 109 1.13 -15.69 -8.82
CA SER A 109 1.72 -17.02 -8.99
C SER A 109 2.25 -17.56 -7.65
N GLY A 110 2.86 -16.70 -6.81
CA GLY A 110 3.24 -17.06 -5.44
C GLY A 110 2.04 -17.44 -4.57
N LEU A 111 0.94 -16.68 -4.65
CA LEU A 111 -0.28 -16.97 -3.90
C LEU A 111 -0.92 -18.30 -4.30
N VAL A 112 -0.84 -18.67 -5.58
CA VAL A 112 -1.32 -19.98 -6.05
C VAL A 112 -0.39 -21.10 -5.56
N ASN A 113 0.93 -20.94 -5.71
CA ASN A 113 1.91 -21.94 -5.30
C ASN A 113 1.89 -22.23 -3.79
N GLU A 114 1.61 -21.20 -2.97
CA GLU A 114 1.51 -21.31 -1.51
C GLU A 114 0.09 -21.74 -1.05
N GLU A 115 -0.82 -22.06 -1.98
CA GLU A 115 -2.23 -22.39 -1.69
C GLU A 115 -2.95 -21.30 -0.88
N ARG A 116 -2.53 -20.04 -1.06
CA ARG A 116 -3.07 -18.87 -0.35
C ARG A 116 -4.25 -18.23 -1.07
N LEU A 117 -4.37 -18.46 -2.37
CA LEU A 117 -5.49 -17.99 -3.18
C LEU A 117 -6.65 -19.01 -3.11
N ILE A 118 -7.79 -18.56 -2.61
CA ILE A 118 -9.03 -19.35 -2.53
C ILE A 118 -10.03 -18.69 -3.47
N VAL A 119 -10.63 -19.49 -4.34
CA VAL A 119 -11.60 -19.02 -5.32
C VAL A 119 -12.98 -19.55 -4.98
N VAL A 120 -13.96 -18.66 -4.97
CA VAL A 120 -15.38 -18.98 -4.80
C VAL A 120 -16.17 -18.49 -6.01
N ASP A 121 -17.27 -19.13 -6.33
CA ASP A 121 -18.10 -18.75 -7.48
C ASP A 121 -18.70 -17.36 -7.28
N LYS A 122 -19.43 -17.18 -6.17
CA LYS A 122 -20.04 -15.92 -5.77
C LYS A 122 -19.90 -15.70 -4.27
N LEU A 123 -19.65 -14.45 -3.89
CA LEU A 123 -19.69 -13.98 -2.52
C LEU A 123 -20.69 -12.83 -2.46
N ALA A 124 -21.81 -13.04 -1.76
CA ALA A 124 -22.85 -12.03 -1.59
C ALA A 124 -23.44 -12.13 -0.19
N VAL A 125 -23.73 -10.98 0.41
CA VAL A 125 -24.44 -10.89 1.68
C VAL A 125 -25.72 -10.08 1.44
N GLU A 126 -26.88 -10.71 1.65
CA GLU A 126 -28.17 -10.07 1.35
C GLU A 126 -28.43 -8.86 2.24
N GLN A 127 -28.00 -8.92 3.50
CA GLN A 127 -28.11 -7.82 4.45
C GLN A 127 -26.70 -7.40 4.91
N PRO A 128 -26.44 -6.12 5.22
CA PRO A 128 -25.13 -5.67 5.70
C PRO A 128 -24.86 -6.09 7.15
N LYS A 129 -24.83 -7.41 7.40
CA LYS A 129 -24.68 -8.03 8.71
C LYS A 129 -23.33 -8.70 8.83
N THR A 130 -22.51 -8.21 9.75
CA THR A 130 -21.17 -8.75 10.04
C THR A 130 -21.21 -10.23 10.41
N ARG A 131 -22.23 -10.67 11.16
CA ARG A 131 -22.41 -12.06 11.59
C ARG A 131 -22.57 -13.03 10.42
N GLU A 132 -23.26 -12.62 9.35
CA GLU A 132 -23.44 -13.45 8.15
C GLU A 132 -22.11 -13.63 7.43
N LEU A 133 -21.33 -12.55 7.30
CA LEU A 133 -20.00 -12.61 6.71
C LEU A 133 -19.04 -13.49 7.55
N VAL A 134 -19.02 -13.34 8.87
CA VAL A 134 -18.18 -14.18 9.74
C VAL A 134 -18.53 -15.66 9.60
N ALA A 135 -19.82 -16.01 9.58
CA ALA A 135 -20.23 -17.39 9.38
C ALA A 135 -19.77 -17.98 8.02
N LEU A 136 -19.79 -17.17 6.95
CA LEU A 136 -19.25 -17.57 5.64
C LEU A 136 -17.74 -17.79 5.67
N LEU A 137 -17.00 -16.91 6.37
CA LEU A 137 -15.55 -17.02 6.52
C LEU A 137 -15.15 -18.22 7.39
N ASP A 138 -15.87 -18.46 8.48
CA ASP A 138 -15.69 -19.60 9.38
C ASP A 138 -15.91 -20.93 8.65
N ALA A 139 -16.93 -21.00 7.78
CA ALA A 139 -17.19 -22.17 6.94
C ALA A 139 -16.05 -22.48 5.96
N LEU A 140 -15.27 -21.46 5.58
CA LEU A 140 -14.07 -21.58 4.74
C LEU A 140 -12.78 -21.71 5.56
N GLY A 141 -12.84 -21.64 6.89
CA GLY A 141 -11.68 -21.66 7.78
C GLY A 141 -10.77 -20.44 7.63
N LEU A 142 -11.35 -19.25 7.40
CA LEU A 142 -10.61 -18.02 7.10
C LEU A 142 -10.75 -16.98 8.22
N ASP A 143 -9.70 -16.82 9.02
CA ASP A 143 -9.67 -15.79 10.07
C ASP A 143 -9.18 -14.43 9.54
N ARG A 144 -8.04 -14.44 8.84
CA ARG A 144 -7.37 -13.23 8.32
C ARG A 144 -7.32 -13.28 6.81
N VAL A 145 -8.13 -12.48 6.14
CA VAL A 145 -8.34 -12.63 4.69
C VAL A 145 -8.52 -11.31 3.97
N LEU A 146 -7.92 -11.21 2.78
CA LEU A 146 -8.27 -10.21 1.79
C LEU A 146 -9.36 -10.77 0.87
N ILE A 147 -10.48 -10.09 0.77
CA ILE A 147 -11.55 -10.42 -0.17
C ILE A 147 -11.41 -9.53 -1.40
N VAL A 148 -11.34 -10.14 -2.58
CA VAL A 148 -11.27 -9.43 -3.87
C VAL A 148 -12.55 -9.69 -4.66
N VAL A 149 -13.26 -8.62 -4.98
CA VAL A 149 -14.52 -8.64 -5.73
C VAL A 149 -14.37 -7.91 -7.07
N ASP A 150 -15.16 -8.33 -8.06
CA ASP A 150 -15.20 -7.68 -9.38
C ASP A 150 -15.71 -6.25 -9.31
N SER A 151 -16.80 -6.05 -8.56
CA SER A 151 -17.48 -4.77 -8.41
C SER A 151 -17.85 -4.48 -6.96
N TYR A 152 -17.97 -3.18 -6.66
CA TYR A 152 -18.26 -2.67 -5.32
C TYR A 152 -19.64 -3.14 -4.84
N ASP A 153 -19.65 -4.03 -3.86
CA ASP A 153 -20.86 -4.43 -3.13
C ASP A 153 -20.93 -3.68 -1.80
N THR A 154 -21.92 -2.79 -1.68
CA THR A 154 -22.11 -1.97 -0.48
C THR A 154 -22.43 -2.83 0.74
N ASN A 155 -23.22 -3.89 0.59
CA ASN A 155 -23.61 -4.74 1.71
C ASN A 155 -22.40 -5.50 2.26
N LEU A 156 -21.60 -6.05 1.36
CA LEU A 156 -20.37 -6.77 1.70
C LEU A 156 -19.36 -5.83 2.38
N CYS A 157 -19.13 -4.65 1.81
CA CYS A 157 -18.24 -3.62 2.39
C CYS A 157 -18.68 -3.20 3.79
N LEU A 158 -19.98 -2.96 3.99
CA LEU A 158 -20.53 -2.59 5.30
C LEU A 158 -20.41 -3.75 6.31
N ALA A 159 -20.59 -4.99 5.87
CA ALA A 159 -20.45 -6.18 6.70
C ALA A 159 -18.98 -6.44 7.11
N ALA A 160 -18.00 -6.08 6.28
CA ALA A 160 -16.59 -6.34 6.57
C ALA A 160 -15.86 -5.21 7.31
N ARG A 161 -16.26 -3.94 7.12
CA ARG A 161 -15.49 -2.77 7.61
C ARG A 161 -15.18 -2.79 9.11
N ASN A 162 -16.00 -3.45 9.93
CA ASN A 162 -15.79 -3.55 11.38
C ASN A 162 -14.85 -4.70 11.80
N LEU A 163 -14.49 -5.60 10.87
CA LEU A 163 -13.61 -6.73 11.12
C LEU A 163 -12.16 -6.29 10.89
N PRO A 164 -11.29 -6.28 11.91
CA PRO A 164 -9.91 -5.78 11.77
C PRO A 164 -9.02 -6.69 10.90
N ASP A 165 -9.38 -7.96 10.81
CA ASP A 165 -8.63 -9.01 10.13
C ASP A 165 -9.15 -9.33 8.73
N VAL A 166 -10.21 -8.66 8.30
CA VAL A 166 -10.80 -8.80 6.97
C VAL A 166 -10.73 -7.47 6.25
N ASP A 167 -10.32 -7.50 4.99
CA ASP A 167 -10.26 -6.33 4.13
C ASP A 167 -10.90 -6.66 2.79
N ILE A 168 -11.55 -5.68 2.18
CA ILE A 168 -12.25 -5.86 0.91
C ILE A 168 -11.67 -4.88 -0.08
N LEU A 169 -11.31 -5.39 -1.26
CA LEU A 169 -10.88 -4.57 -2.37
C LEU A 169 -11.66 -4.92 -3.62
N ASP A 170 -12.06 -3.87 -4.32
CA ASP A 170 -12.45 -3.98 -5.70
C ASP A 170 -11.24 -4.28 -6.57
N LEU A 171 -11.48 -4.91 -7.73
CA LEU A 171 -10.43 -5.15 -8.72
C LEU A 171 -9.58 -3.91 -9.02
N ARG A 172 -10.19 -2.72 -9.09
CA ARG A 172 -9.51 -1.45 -9.39
C ARG A 172 -8.47 -1.04 -8.34
N GLU A 173 -8.67 -1.47 -7.09
CA GLU A 173 -7.84 -1.07 -5.94
C GLU A 173 -6.81 -2.14 -5.57
N VAL A 174 -6.84 -3.30 -6.24
CA VAL A 174 -5.87 -4.37 -6.04
C VAL A 174 -4.45 -3.85 -6.26
N ASN A 175 -3.66 -3.97 -5.20
CA ASN A 175 -2.30 -3.46 -5.13
C ASN A 175 -1.38 -4.51 -4.49
N PRO A 176 -0.06 -4.42 -4.73
CA PRO A 176 0.90 -5.43 -4.27
C PRO A 176 1.00 -5.52 -2.74
N VAL A 177 0.74 -4.42 -2.02
CA VAL A 177 0.84 -4.41 -0.56
C VAL A 177 -0.34 -5.15 0.07
N SER A 178 -1.56 -4.89 -0.39
CA SER A 178 -2.76 -5.55 0.12
C SER A 178 -2.75 -7.06 -0.16
N LEU A 179 -2.31 -7.48 -1.35
CA LEU A 179 -2.19 -8.91 -1.70
C LEU A 179 -1.21 -9.67 -0.78
N LEU A 180 -0.17 -9.01 -0.30
CA LEU A 180 0.85 -9.61 0.57
C LEU A 180 0.56 -9.43 2.07
N LYS A 181 -0.35 -8.51 2.44
CA LYS A 181 -0.67 -8.16 3.83
C LYS A 181 -1.40 -9.29 4.56
N PHE A 182 -2.22 -10.07 3.85
CA PHE A 182 -3.08 -11.11 4.42
C PHE A 182 -2.55 -12.52 4.12
N PRO A 183 -2.70 -13.49 5.05
CA PRO A 183 -2.22 -14.84 4.82
C PRO A 183 -3.04 -15.57 3.75
N LYS A 184 -4.34 -15.33 3.63
CA LYS A 184 -5.19 -15.87 2.56
C LYS A 184 -5.83 -14.75 1.76
N VAL A 185 -6.08 -15.01 0.48
CA VAL A 185 -6.82 -14.13 -0.43
C VAL A 185 -8.01 -14.90 -0.97
N LEU A 186 -9.22 -14.41 -0.69
CA LEU A 186 -10.47 -14.93 -1.20
C LEU A 186 -10.87 -14.09 -2.42
N ALA A 187 -11.04 -14.72 -3.59
CA ALA A 187 -11.44 -14.03 -4.80
C ALA A 187 -12.67 -14.69 -5.43
N THR A 188 -13.56 -13.90 -6.01
CA THR A 188 -14.64 -14.46 -6.85
C THR A 188 -14.10 -14.89 -8.21
N VAL A 189 -14.79 -15.81 -8.88
CA VAL A 189 -14.43 -16.25 -10.24
C VAL A 189 -14.34 -15.04 -11.20
N ASP A 190 -15.28 -14.10 -11.10
CA ASP A 190 -15.28 -12.88 -11.91
C ASP A 190 -14.08 -11.98 -11.59
N ALA A 191 -13.69 -11.87 -10.32
CA ALA A 191 -12.48 -11.14 -9.93
C ALA A 191 -11.22 -11.78 -10.55
N ILE A 192 -11.11 -13.11 -10.54
CA ILE A 192 -9.97 -13.81 -11.17
C ILE A 192 -9.89 -13.51 -12.67
N LYS A 193 -11.01 -13.59 -13.39
CA LYS A 193 -11.08 -13.25 -14.82
C LYS A 193 -10.70 -11.79 -15.08
N GLY A 194 -11.15 -10.88 -14.21
CA GLY A 194 -10.81 -9.46 -14.30
C GLY A 194 -9.32 -9.19 -14.05
N LEU A 195 -8.70 -9.90 -13.11
CA LEU A 195 -7.25 -9.84 -12.88
C LEU A 195 -6.46 -10.39 -14.06
N GLU A 196 -6.90 -11.53 -14.60
CA GLU A 196 -6.32 -12.14 -15.79
C GLU A 196 -6.32 -11.18 -16.98
N ALA A 197 -7.45 -10.53 -17.28
CA ALA A 197 -7.56 -9.59 -18.39
C ALA A 197 -6.63 -8.37 -18.23
N ARG A 198 -6.36 -7.92 -17.01
CA ARG A 198 -5.44 -6.79 -16.73
C ARG A 198 -3.98 -7.18 -16.81
N LEU A 199 -3.68 -8.43 -16.50
CA LEU A 199 -2.33 -8.95 -16.39
C LEU A 199 -1.93 -9.78 -17.59
N SER A 200 -2.80 -10.06 -18.55
CA SER A 200 -2.42 -10.62 -19.86
C SER A 200 -1.76 -9.52 -20.70
#